data_AF-A0A165BRN5-F1
#
_entry.id   AF-A0A165BRN5-F1
#
_cell.length_a   1.000
_cell.length_b   1.000
_cell.length_c   1.000
_cell.angle_alpha   90.00
_cell.angle_beta   90.00
_cell.angle_gamma   90.00
#
_symmetry.space_group_name_H-M   'P 1'
#
loop_
_entity.id
_entity.type
_entity.pdbx_description
1 polymer ?
#
loop_
_entity_poly.entity_id
_entity_poly.type
_entity_poly.pdbx_seq_one_letter_code
_entity_poly.pdbx_strand_id
1 'polypeptide(L)'
;MVQPDALRAMWLSMTNLVALALKGRSIPSVSDWGLKNVYFPKLRRMRMDSKSLCPSLITLHFRSLTHLRFDDDVVLPPGCMQATSLTHYIGPLEAVLRFGAHATALQVCAIYEREEYRRTEWPSLSPLAAHRSLRTLMVVVEASEIELLRMLKDCHFPSVDELFLLYNNVWSNPVGVVPFPCPLPL
;
A
#
# COMPACT_ATOMS: atom_id res chain seq x y z
N MET A 1 4.79 18.70 25.47
CA MET A 1 5.41 18.25 24.20
C MET A 1 6.36 17.10 24.52
N VAL A 2 6.22 15.96 23.87
CA VAL A 2 7.22 14.88 23.97
C VAL A 2 8.42 15.30 23.11
N GLN A 3 9.64 15.23 23.65
CA GLN A 3 10.82 15.57 22.86
C GLN A 3 11.08 14.47 21.79
N PRO A 4 11.42 14.84 20.54
CA PRO A 4 11.69 13.89 19.45
C PRO A 4 12.73 12.82 19.82
N ASP A 5 13.70 13.15 20.67
CA ASP A 5 14.74 12.23 21.13
C ASP A 5 14.21 11.09 22.00
N ALA A 6 13.18 11.35 22.81
CA ALA A 6 12.55 10.31 23.63
C ALA A 6 11.78 9.30 22.77
N LEU A 7 11.10 9.78 21.72
CA LEU A 7 10.44 8.91 20.74
C LEU A 7 11.47 8.10 19.96
N ARG A 8 12.56 8.72 19.52
CA ARG A 8 13.65 8.02 18.82
C ARG A 8 14.25 6.91 19.68
N ALA A 9 14.54 7.17 20.95
CA ALA A 9 15.08 6.16 21.87
C ALA A 9 14.10 5.00 22.07
N MET A 10 12.81 5.29 22.22
CA MET A 10 11.75 4.28 22.28
C MET A 10 11.76 3.40 21.01
N TRP A 11 11.77 3.98 19.82
CA TRP A 11 11.81 3.20 18.58
C TRP A 11 13.06 2.33 18.47
N LEU A 12 14.23 2.88 18.82
CA LEU A 12 15.49 2.14 18.79
C LEU A 12 15.53 0.96 19.77
N SER A 13 14.76 1.01 20.87
CA SER A 13 14.62 -0.13 21.79
C SER A 13 13.77 -1.28 21.23
N MET A 14 12.94 -1.04 20.22
CA MET A 14 12.03 -2.04 19.64
C MET A 14 12.71 -2.91 18.58
N THR A 15 13.84 -3.53 18.93
CA THR A 15 14.66 -4.33 17.98
C THR A 15 13.96 -5.57 17.43
N ASN A 16 12.91 -6.05 18.12
CA ASN A 16 12.10 -7.19 17.71
C ASN A 16 10.79 -6.81 17.01
N LEU A 17 10.60 -5.54 16.62
CA LEU A 17 9.38 -5.10 15.95
C LEU A 17 9.20 -5.80 14.59
N VAL A 18 8.12 -6.58 14.45
CA VAL A 18 7.79 -7.32 13.21
C VAL A 18 6.72 -6.61 12.38
N ALA A 19 5.82 -5.88 13.05
CA ALA A 19 4.73 -5.16 12.43
C ALA A 19 4.67 -3.73 12.95
N LEU A 20 4.51 -2.77 12.05
CA LEU A 20 4.30 -1.37 12.38
C LEU A 20 3.07 -0.87 11.66
N ALA A 21 2.12 -0.34 12.44
CA ALA A 21 0.94 0.32 11.92
C ALA A 21 0.92 1.74 12.45
N LEU A 22 1.11 2.69 11.54
CA LEU A 22 0.91 4.10 11.83
C LEU A 22 -0.51 4.44 11.38
N LYS A 23 -1.38 4.63 12.37
CA LYS A 23 -2.76 5.07 12.18
C LYS A 23 -3.01 6.27 13.07
N GLY A 24 -3.26 7.44 12.50
CA GLY A 24 -3.58 8.64 13.25
C GLY A 24 -3.97 9.81 12.36
N ARG A 25 -5.01 10.55 12.78
CA ARG A 25 -5.16 11.93 12.34
C ARG A 25 -3.93 12.69 12.80
N SER A 26 -3.31 13.47 11.91
CA SER A 26 -2.19 14.37 12.23
C SER A 26 -2.41 15.00 13.60
N ILE A 27 -1.56 14.67 14.57
CA ILE A 27 -1.60 15.35 15.87
C ILE A 27 -1.13 16.78 15.59
N PRO A 28 -1.99 17.81 15.77
CA PRO A 28 -1.56 19.18 15.56
C PRO A 28 -0.38 19.41 16.51
N SER A 29 0.77 19.84 15.97
CA SER A 29 2.09 20.04 16.62
C SER A 29 3.12 18.90 16.62
N VAL A 30 2.80 17.68 16.20
CA VAL A 30 3.82 16.61 16.04
C VAL A 30 4.12 16.41 14.55
N SER A 31 5.13 17.13 14.06
CA SER A 31 5.61 17.02 12.68
C SER A 31 6.57 15.84 12.46
N ASP A 32 7.16 15.30 13.52
CA ASP A 32 8.11 14.19 13.46
C ASP A 32 7.83 13.16 14.56
N TRP A 33 7.61 11.92 14.16
CA TRP A 33 7.43 10.79 15.08
C TRP A 33 8.77 10.26 15.62
N GLY A 34 9.91 10.85 15.25
CA GLY A 34 11.24 10.36 15.60
C GLY A 34 11.64 9.10 14.81
N LEU A 35 10.90 8.80 13.73
CA LEU A 35 11.08 7.61 12.89
C LEU A 35 12.05 7.82 11.72
N LYS A 36 12.51 9.06 11.51
CA LYS A 36 13.48 9.38 10.46
C LYS A 36 14.74 8.54 10.64
N ASN A 37 15.06 7.74 9.63
CA ASN A 37 16.23 6.86 9.59
C ASN A 37 16.29 5.84 10.74
N VAL A 38 15.16 5.44 11.32
CA VAL A 38 15.12 4.32 12.28
C VAL A 38 14.96 3.02 11.50
N TYR A 39 15.82 2.05 11.77
CA TYR A 39 15.78 0.72 11.16
C TYR A 39 15.29 -0.34 12.15
N PHE A 40 14.35 -1.16 11.69
CA PHE A 40 13.76 -2.29 12.40
C PHE A 40 14.15 -3.59 11.68
N PRO A 41 15.16 -4.34 12.18
CA PRO A 41 15.72 -5.49 11.47
C PRO A 41 14.71 -6.61 11.16
N LYS A 42 13.71 -6.77 12.03
CA LYS A 42 12.69 -7.81 11.92
C LYS A 42 11.38 -7.33 11.29
N LEU A 43 11.31 -6.08 10.82
CA LEU A 43 10.08 -5.55 10.26
C LEU A 43 9.73 -6.26 8.95
N ARG A 44 8.51 -6.79 8.90
CA ARG A 44 7.93 -7.52 7.76
C ARG A 44 6.59 -6.94 7.33
N ARG A 45 5.84 -6.32 8.24
CA ARG A 45 4.49 -5.81 7.98
C ARG A 45 4.44 -4.32 8.27
N MET A 46 3.98 -3.54 7.30
CA MET A 46 3.88 -2.09 7.47
C MET A 46 2.54 -1.58 6.97
N ARG A 47 1.87 -0.78 7.80
CA ARG A 47 0.72 0.04 7.42
C ARG A 47 1.02 1.49 7.68
N MET A 48 0.77 2.33 6.68
CA MET A 48 0.89 3.77 6.75
C MET A 48 -0.40 4.43 6.24
N ASP A 49 -0.85 5.45 6.94
CA ASP A 49 -2.03 6.21 6.57
C ASP A 49 -1.71 7.62 6.07
N SER A 50 -2.75 8.29 5.55
CA SER A 50 -2.73 9.48 4.68
C SER A 50 -2.01 10.72 5.19
N LYS A 51 -1.53 10.69 6.43
CA LYS A 51 -0.87 11.81 7.09
C LYS A 51 0.46 11.43 7.76
N SER A 52 0.94 10.20 7.53
CA SER A 52 2.18 9.71 8.12
C SER A 52 3.40 10.26 7.35
N LEU A 53 4.08 11.25 7.93
CA LEU A 53 5.17 12.05 7.34
C LEU A 53 6.51 11.30 7.16
N CYS A 54 6.53 9.98 6.98
CA CYS A 54 7.78 9.18 7.03
C CYS A 54 8.10 8.38 5.75
N PRO A 55 8.26 9.01 4.56
CA PRO A 55 8.71 8.34 3.34
C PRO A 55 10.00 7.51 3.52
N SER A 56 10.93 8.01 4.36
CA SER A 56 12.20 7.33 4.64
C SER A 56 12.03 5.93 5.23
N LEU A 57 10.95 5.69 5.98
CA LEU A 57 10.69 4.39 6.59
C LEU A 57 10.35 3.34 5.53
N ILE A 58 9.57 3.72 4.52
CA ILE A 58 9.24 2.88 3.36
C ILE A 58 10.53 2.51 2.65
N THR A 59 11.31 3.50 2.21
CA THR A 59 12.54 3.28 1.45
C THR A 59 13.54 2.39 2.20
N LEU A 60 13.66 2.57 3.52
CA LEU A 60 14.63 1.82 4.32
C LEU A 60 14.25 0.35 4.53
N HIS A 61 12.96 0.03 4.63
CA HIS A 61 12.48 -1.33 4.93
C HIS A 61 11.91 -2.07 3.73
N PHE A 62 11.70 -1.40 2.60
CA PHE A 62 10.93 -1.92 1.48
C PHE A 62 11.31 -3.35 1.06
N ARG A 63 12.62 -3.63 1.00
CA ARG A 63 13.17 -4.93 0.61
C ARG A 63 12.85 -6.06 1.58
N SER A 64 12.61 -5.74 2.86
CA SER A 64 12.34 -6.73 3.90
C SER A 64 10.86 -6.93 4.16
N LEU A 65 9.97 -6.15 3.54
CA LEU A 65 8.54 -6.23 3.77
C LEU A 65 7.92 -7.39 2.99
N THR A 66 7.01 -8.07 3.66
CA THR A 66 6.11 -9.06 3.07
C THR A 66 4.69 -8.52 2.95
N HIS A 67 4.29 -7.60 3.84
CA HIS A 67 2.98 -6.94 3.79
C HIS A 67 3.14 -5.43 3.82
N LEU A 68 2.52 -4.77 2.86
CA LEU A 68 2.53 -3.32 2.75
C LEU A 68 1.12 -2.81 2.52
N ARG A 69 0.70 -1.90 3.38
CA ARG A 69 -0.57 -1.19 3.26
C ARG A 69 -0.36 0.32 3.29
N PHE A 70 -0.82 0.98 2.25
CA PHE A 70 -1.07 2.41 2.23
C PHE A 70 -2.57 2.62 2.31
N ASP A 71 -3.02 3.39 3.31
CA ASP A 71 -4.32 4.07 3.18
C ASP A 71 -4.13 5.33 2.27
N ASP A 72 -5.19 6.10 2.04
CA ASP A 72 -5.23 7.22 1.06
C ASP A 72 -4.03 8.20 1.17
N ASP A 73 -3.70 9.00 0.15
CA ASP A 73 -2.74 10.14 0.17
C ASP A 73 -1.28 9.92 0.57
N VAL A 74 -0.80 8.68 0.65
CA VAL A 74 0.62 8.45 0.91
C VAL A 74 1.46 8.83 -0.33
N VAL A 75 2.23 9.91 -0.19
CA VAL A 75 3.23 10.31 -1.20
C VAL A 75 4.43 9.37 -1.13
N LEU A 76 4.60 8.55 -2.16
CA LEU A 76 5.74 7.67 -2.27
C LEU A 76 6.98 8.45 -2.73
N PRO A 77 8.14 8.23 -2.09
CA PRO A 77 9.37 8.86 -2.54
C PRO A 77 9.71 8.41 -3.96
N PRO A 78 10.26 9.30 -4.80
CA PRO A 78 10.70 8.95 -6.14
C PRO A 78 11.86 7.93 -6.06
N GLY A 79 11.81 6.88 -6.89
CA GLY A 79 12.87 5.88 -6.98
C GLY A 79 12.38 4.49 -7.36
N CYS A 80 13.30 3.65 -7.83
CA CYS A 80 13.02 2.24 -8.13
C CYS A 80 12.97 1.45 -6.82
N MET A 81 11.79 1.01 -6.43
CA MET A 81 11.60 0.21 -5.24
C MET A 81 11.58 -1.28 -5.62
N GLN A 82 12.53 -2.05 -5.10
CA GLN A 82 12.62 -3.50 -5.34
C GLN A 82 12.00 -4.26 -4.16
N ALA A 83 10.78 -4.79 -4.32
CA ALA A 83 10.05 -5.53 -3.28
C ALA A 83 9.97 -7.02 -3.61
N THR A 84 11.10 -7.71 -3.68
CA THR A 84 11.12 -9.14 -4.07
C THR A 84 10.35 -10.06 -3.11
N SER A 85 10.24 -9.68 -1.84
CA SER A 85 9.57 -10.49 -0.81
C SER A 85 8.13 -10.09 -0.52
N LEU A 86 7.57 -9.09 -1.22
CA LEU A 86 6.23 -8.59 -0.93
C LEU A 86 5.19 -9.61 -1.40
N THR A 87 4.40 -10.13 -0.47
CA THR A 87 3.32 -11.09 -0.74
C THR A 87 1.94 -10.44 -0.70
N HIS A 88 1.78 -9.36 0.09
CA HIS A 88 0.51 -8.66 0.24
C HIS A 88 0.69 -7.16 0.04
N TYR A 89 -0.11 -6.60 -0.87
CA TYR A 89 -0.17 -5.18 -1.12
C TYR A 89 -1.59 -4.65 -1.00
N ILE A 90 -1.74 -3.51 -0.33
CA ILE A 90 -2.97 -2.73 -0.28
C ILE A 90 -2.59 -1.25 -0.49
N GLY A 91 -3.17 -0.55 -1.46
CA GLY A 91 -2.91 0.89 -1.63
C GLY A 91 -3.13 1.41 -3.07
N PRO A 92 -2.55 2.56 -3.44
CA PRO A 92 -2.75 3.17 -4.76
C PRO A 92 -2.12 2.35 -5.90
N LEU A 93 -2.67 2.46 -7.12
CA LEU A 93 -2.19 1.71 -8.28
C LEU A 93 -0.74 2.07 -8.64
N GLU A 94 -0.40 3.35 -8.57
CA GLU A 94 0.94 3.84 -8.92
C GLU A 94 2.05 3.12 -8.15
N ALA A 95 1.84 2.85 -6.86
CA ALA A 95 2.85 2.19 -6.06
C ALA A 95 3.14 0.80 -6.60
N VAL A 96 2.09 0.00 -6.76
CA VAL A 96 2.24 -1.41 -7.13
C VAL A 96 2.80 -1.56 -8.54
N LEU A 97 2.48 -0.65 -9.45
CA LEU A 97 3.10 -0.65 -10.78
C LEU A 97 4.60 -0.32 -10.72
N ARG A 98 5.05 0.56 -9.81
CA ARG A 98 6.49 0.90 -9.66
C ARG A 98 7.34 -0.26 -9.17
N PHE A 99 6.81 -1.13 -8.31
CA PHE A 99 7.56 -2.28 -7.78
C PHE A 99 7.10 -3.64 -8.31
N GLY A 100 6.04 -3.67 -9.12
CA GLY A 100 5.42 -4.89 -9.65
C GLY A 100 6.42 -5.77 -10.40
N ALA A 101 7.28 -5.18 -11.23
CA ALA A 101 8.32 -5.94 -11.93
C ALA A 101 9.25 -6.76 -10.99
N HIS A 102 9.35 -6.36 -9.72
CA HIS A 102 10.21 -7.00 -8.73
C HIS A 102 9.46 -7.84 -7.71
N ALA A 103 8.15 -7.65 -7.49
CA ALA A 103 7.37 -8.36 -6.48
C ALA A 103 6.91 -9.76 -6.92
N THR A 104 7.87 -10.63 -7.24
CA THR A 104 7.61 -11.97 -7.78
C THR A 104 6.76 -12.86 -6.87
N ALA A 105 6.76 -12.60 -5.56
CA ALA A 105 6.00 -13.34 -4.56
C ALA A 105 4.61 -12.76 -4.25
N LEU A 106 4.17 -11.72 -4.98
CA LEU A 106 2.89 -11.05 -4.72
C LEU A 106 1.73 -12.04 -4.90
N GLN A 107 0.95 -12.25 -3.83
CA GLN A 107 -0.19 -13.17 -3.76
C GLN A 107 -1.52 -12.43 -3.68
N VAL A 108 -1.55 -11.33 -2.92
CA VAL A 108 -2.75 -10.52 -2.73
C VAL A 108 -2.43 -9.07 -3.09
N CYS A 109 -3.23 -8.52 -4.00
CA CYS A 109 -3.14 -7.13 -4.41
C CYS A 109 -4.51 -6.47 -4.31
N ALA A 110 -4.63 -5.44 -3.47
CA ALA A 110 -5.83 -4.60 -3.39
C ALA A 110 -5.49 -3.16 -3.74
N ILE A 111 -6.02 -2.69 -4.85
CA ILE A 111 -5.87 -1.34 -5.35
C ILE A 111 -7.04 -0.50 -4.85
N TYR A 112 -6.73 0.62 -4.22
CA TYR A 112 -7.70 1.62 -3.76
C TYR A 112 -7.27 2.98 -4.29
N GLU A 113 -8.11 3.60 -5.12
CA GLU A 113 -7.79 4.89 -5.72
C GLU A 113 -9.02 5.78 -5.90
N ARG A 114 -8.97 6.98 -5.31
CA ARG A 114 -10.03 7.99 -5.36
C ARG A 114 -9.75 9.08 -6.40
N GLU A 115 -10.80 9.73 -6.87
CA GLU A 115 -10.87 10.80 -7.88
C GLU A 115 -10.09 12.05 -7.45
N GLU A 116 -9.78 12.21 -6.15
CA GLU A 116 -8.99 13.33 -5.62
C GLU A 116 -7.62 13.52 -6.32
N TYR A 117 -7.12 12.49 -7.01
CA TYR A 117 -5.89 12.58 -7.82
C TYR A 117 -6.06 13.21 -9.21
N ARG A 118 -7.30 13.51 -9.66
CA ARG A 118 -7.62 14.06 -11.00
C ARG A 118 -6.76 13.42 -12.10
N ARG A 119 -6.67 12.09 -12.09
CA ARG A 119 -5.87 11.37 -13.08
C ARG A 119 -6.44 11.68 -14.46
N THR A 120 -5.56 12.14 -15.34
CA THR A 120 -5.89 12.32 -16.76
C THR A 120 -5.97 10.99 -17.50
N GLU A 121 -5.29 9.95 -16.98
CA GLU A 121 -5.28 8.61 -17.59
C GLU A 121 -5.08 7.51 -16.53
N TRP A 122 -5.74 6.37 -16.77
CA TRP A 122 -5.62 5.16 -15.96
C TRP A 122 -4.63 4.18 -16.60
N PRO A 123 -3.57 3.76 -15.88
CA PRO A 123 -2.58 2.85 -16.42
C PRO A 123 -3.12 1.41 -16.54
N SER A 124 -2.54 0.64 -17.48
CA SER A 124 -2.84 -0.78 -17.65
C SER A 124 -2.47 -1.61 -16.42
N LEU A 125 -3.29 -2.62 -16.11
CA LEU A 125 -2.99 -3.62 -15.06
C LEU A 125 -2.15 -4.80 -15.59
N SER A 126 -1.73 -4.78 -16.86
CA SER A 126 -0.93 -5.87 -17.44
C SER A 126 0.38 -6.18 -16.70
N PRO A 127 1.05 -5.24 -15.98
CA PRO A 127 2.19 -5.61 -15.16
C PRO A 127 1.82 -6.57 -14.01
N LEU A 128 0.61 -6.44 -13.45
CA LEU A 128 0.12 -7.34 -12.41
C LEU A 128 -0.18 -8.75 -12.96
N ALA A 129 -0.58 -8.83 -14.23
CA ALA A 129 -0.84 -10.09 -14.91
C ALA A 129 0.42 -10.96 -15.06
N ALA A 130 1.61 -10.36 -15.02
CA ALA A 130 2.89 -11.10 -15.05
C ALA A 130 3.19 -11.85 -13.73
N HIS A 131 2.49 -11.57 -12.64
CA HIS A 131 2.73 -12.19 -11.34
C HIS A 131 2.08 -13.57 -11.25
N ARG A 132 2.88 -14.62 -11.43
CA ARG A 132 2.43 -16.03 -11.33
C ARG A 132 1.95 -16.44 -9.94
N SER A 133 2.32 -15.70 -8.90
CA SER A 133 1.88 -15.97 -7.53
C SER A 133 0.58 -15.27 -7.15
N LEU A 134 0.10 -14.32 -7.97
CA LEU A 134 -1.06 -13.50 -7.65
C LEU A 134 -2.33 -14.35 -7.69
N ARG A 135 -3.00 -14.48 -6.53
CA ARG A 135 -4.23 -15.26 -6.33
C ARG A 135 -5.45 -14.40 -6.15
N THR A 136 -5.30 -13.25 -5.49
CA THR A 136 -6.41 -12.33 -5.23
C THR A 136 -6.07 -10.96 -5.77
N LEU A 137 -6.93 -10.44 -6.65
CA LEU A 137 -6.87 -9.08 -7.16
C LEU A 137 -8.17 -8.34 -6.83
N MET A 138 -8.04 -7.23 -6.11
CA MET A 138 -9.14 -6.33 -5.82
C MET A 138 -8.82 -4.96 -6.40
N VAL A 139 -9.75 -4.40 -7.18
CA VAL A 139 -9.62 -3.10 -7.82
C VAL A 139 -10.81 -2.26 -7.40
N VAL A 140 -10.57 -1.25 -6.56
CA VAL A 140 -11.55 -0.27 -6.12
C VAL A 140 -11.12 1.10 -6.59
N VAL A 141 -11.75 1.60 -7.64
CA VAL A 141 -11.35 2.83 -8.31
C VAL A 141 -12.56 3.74 -8.56
N GLU A 142 -12.39 5.05 -8.39
CA GLU A 142 -13.35 6.03 -8.91
C GLU A 142 -13.07 6.27 -10.41
N ALA A 143 -13.29 5.24 -11.22
CA ALA A 143 -13.15 5.27 -12.68
C ALA A 143 -14.46 4.86 -13.35
N SER A 144 -14.69 5.36 -14.56
CA SER A 144 -15.78 4.89 -15.41
C SER A 144 -15.56 3.43 -15.83
N GLU A 145 -16.63 2.73 -16.20
CA GLU A 145 -16.55 1.37 -16.72
C GLU A 145 -15.60 1.27 -17.93
N ILE A 146 -15.67 2.26 -18.84
CA ILE A 146 -14.81 2.32 -20.04
C ILE A 146 -13.34 2.39 -19.65
N GLU A 147 -13.01 3.15 -18.61
CA GLU A 147 -11.64 3.26 -18.11
C GLU A 147 -11.19 1.96 -17.45
N LEU A 148 -12.04 1.34 -16.61
CA LEU A 148 -11.73 0.05 -16.01
C LEU A 148 -11.47 -1.03 -17.07
N LEU A 149 -12.32 -1.10 -18.10
CA LEU A 149 -12.12 -2.02 -19.23
C LEU A 149 -10.83 -1.71 -19.99
N ARG A 150 -10.46 -0.43 -20.14
CA ARG A 150 -9.18 -0.02 -20.75
C ARG A 150 -7.99 -0.49 -19.93
N MET A 151 -8.06 -0.40 -18.60
CA MET A 151 -7.02 -0.89 -17.69
C MET A 151 -6.84 -2.41 -17.82
N LEU A 152 -7.93 -3.14 -18.08
CA LEU A 152 -7.96 -4.60 -18.16
C LEU A 152 -7.73 -5.17 -19.57
N LYS A 153 -7.79 -4.34 -20.62
CA LYS A 153 -7.86 -4.76 -22.03
C LYS A 153 -6.83 -5.83 -22.43
N ASP A 154 -5.60 -5.71 -21.97
CA ASP A 154 -4.47 -6.59 -22.32
C ASP A 154 -4.03 -7.49 -21.15
N CYS A 155 -4.89 -7.66 -20.15
CA CYS A 155 -4.58 -8.46 -18.97
C CYS A 155 -4.96 -9.93 -19.17
N HIS A 156 -4.00 -10.82 -18.92
CA HIS A 156 -4.26 -12.25 -18.79
C HIS A 156 -3.78 -12.71 -17.41
N PHE A 157 -4.70 -12.96 -16.49
CA PHE A 157 -4.40 -13.34 -15.10
C PHE A 157 -4.55 -14.86 -14.90
N PRO A 158 -3.58 -15.70 -15.30
CA PRO A 158 -3.73 -17.16 -15.29
C PRO A 158 -3.79 -17.78 -13.90
N SER A 159 -3.41 -17.03 -12.85
CA SER A 159 -3.25 -17.55 -11.49
C SER A 159 -4.19 -16.91 -10.47
N VAL A 160 -5.00 -15.93 -10.89
CA VAL A 160 -5.95 -15.24 -10.03
C VAL A 160 -7.18 -16.11 -9.85
N ASP A 161 -7.43 -16.52 -8.62
CA ASP A 161 -8.58 -17.31 -8.20
C ASP A 161 -9.75 -16.39 -7.80
N GLU A 162 -9.46 -15.18 -7.32
CA GLU A 162 -10.44 -14.22 -6.84
C GLU A 162 -10.23 -12.82 -7.45
N LEU A 163 -11.25 -12.30 -8.13
CA LEU A 163 -11.25 -10.96 -8.73
C LEU A 163 -12.42 -10.13 -8.20
N PHE A 164 -12.12 -8.99 -7.58
CA PHE A 164 -13.11 -8.03 -7.12
C PHE A 164 -12.95 -6.71 -7.87
N LEU A 165 -14.00 -6.27 -8.55
CA LEU A 165 -14.01 -5.01 -9.28
C LEU A 165 -15.10 -4.10 -8.71
N LEU A 166 -14.70 -2.93 -8.24
CA LEU A 166 -15.60 -1.88 -7.77
C LEU A 166 -15.20 -0.56 -8.45
N TYR A 167 -16.09 -0.04 -9.28
CA TYR A 167 -15.88 1.17 -10.08
C TYR A 167 -17.06 2.13 -9.94
N ASN A 168 -16.88 3.41 -10.29
CA ASN A 168 -17.90 4.46 -10.13
C ASN A 168 -18.54 4.55 -8.74
N ASN A 169 -17.88 4.02 -7.71
CA ASN A 169 -18.43 4.05 -6.37
C ASN A 169 -18.07 5.40 -5.75
N VAL A 170 -19.01 6.34 -5.71
CA VAL A 170 -18.84 7.59 -4.96
C VAL A 170 -18.68 7.20 -3.50
N TRP A 171 -17.49 7.38 -2.92
CA TRP A 171 -17.16 6.97 -1.56
C TRP A 171 -17.97 7.78 -0.52
N SER A 172 -19.24 7.43 -0.37
CA SER A 172 -20.19 8.07 0.52
C SER A 172 -20.08 7.41 1.89
N ASN A 173 -19.12 7.87 2.71
CA ASN A 173 -18.81 7.40 4.07
C ASN A 173 -18.27 5.96 4.22
N PRO A 174 -17.15 5.74 4.95
CA PRO A 174 -16.51 4.43 5.10
C PRO A 174 -17.15 3.54 6.18
N VAL A 175 -18.45 3.71 6.48
CA VAL A 175 -19.14 2.96 7.52
C VAL A 175 -20.21 2.08 6.88
N GLY A 176 -19.77 1.02 6.21
CA GLY A 176 -20.66 -0.07 5.83
C GLY A 176 -20.37 -0.64 4.46
N VAL A 177 -20.06 -1.94 4.47
CA VAL A 177 -20.24 -2.87 3.36
C VAL A 177 -19.18 -2.82 2.25
N VAL A 178 -18.00 -3.38 2.57
CA VAL A 178 -17.48 -4.48 1.75
C VAL A 178 -17.14 -5.62 2.72
N PRO A 179 -17.74 -6.82 2.60
CA PRO A 179 -17.31 -7.96 3.38
C PRO A 179 -15.95 -8.39 2.85
N PHE A 180 -14.88 -8.03 3.57
CA PHE A 180 -13.57 -8.66 3.41
C PHE A 180 -13.71 -10.17 3.62
N PRO A 181 -13.33 -11.04 2.67
CA PRO A 181 -12.95 -12.39 3.02
C PRO A 181 -11.49 -12.35 3.48
N CYS A 182 -11.23 -11.78 4.67
CA CYS A 182 -10.10 -12.10 5.54
C CYS A 182 -9.94 -11.01 6.63
N PRO A 183 -10.01 -11.37 7.92
CA PRO A 183 -9.34 -10.61 8.95
C PRO A 183 -7.88 -11.04 8.92
N LEU A 184 -7.02 -10.39 8.14
CA LEU A 184 -5.58 -10.48 8.42
C LEU A 184 -5.26 -9.37 9.41
N PRO A 185 -5.09 -9.68 10.71
CA PRO A 185 -4.62 -8.69 11.67
C PRO A 185 -3.23 -8.19 11.23
N LEU A 186 -3.00 -6.90 11.47
CA LEU A 186 -1.67 -6.31 11.32
C LEU A 186 -0.61 -7.01 12.15
#